data_AF-A0A948BU75-F1
#
_entry.id   AF-A0A948BU75-F1
#
_cell.length_a   1.000
_cell.length_b   1.000
_cell.length_c   1.000
_cell.angle_alpha   90.00
_cell.angle_beta   90.00
_cell.angle_gamma   90.00
#
_symmetry.space_group_name_H-M   'P 1'
#
loop_
_entity.id
_entity.type
_entity.pdbx_description
1 polymer ?
#
loop_
_entity_poly.entity_id
_entity_poly.type
_entity_poly.pdbx_seq_one_letter_code
_entity_poly.pdbx_strand_id
1 'polypeptide(L)'
;MSPKMLLLAVLLVVLGLVIRENMTSRPDRIYQLTDGRIDMCLSCHQDQKLDPAHDTRTLGCAVCHLGAPLAIDKEKAHQGIVKNPGDLRVVEKTCGIDGCHSIDVPKVKNSLMATNRGILATLLYYWGEAEHQNGDYSVEKLLQTGENSLALDYYRKLCATCHLWKQKNDLPEYPEFFNEKGGGCTACHHIKGTAQPGADPKKVHPLIIRKIPTENCVRCHNRSGRVGTSYQGIYEAEGYGTPYEDGTLSKNRLPGDRFYLQLEDDIHHRKGMACIDCHTREEIMGDGKSYAHYEEQLEINCTTCHSPTPGTTTKERQLNNISGKNGTFSLISKVDGKEHPLKEPKKGTCDYEGHRRLTCESCHSSWVPQCYGCHVKRDLRETHLDKLTLKETPGWWEEGRSYLRYEKPMLAVWGKEVVIVTPGCQDIVTLINADGAPDRQFNSFTMAALNPHTTQTGGRSCVDCHASPKTIGLGTGTLQRKGGEWSFFPVDQGLETGAGPTPPLDGYVDINGKPLQKSSRGDLRPFNKDEISGILRVGLCLECHKSYQDPAYRNYTPQTPCPVYQE
;
A
#
# COMPACT_ATOMS: atom_id res chain seq x y z
N MET A 1 34.29 27.21 61.20
CA MET A 1 32.86 27.17 61.60
C MET A 1 32.78 26.92 63.10
N SER A 2 31.96 27.68 63.84
CA SER A 2 31.69 27.43 65.26
C SER A 2 31.03 26.04 65.44
N PRO A 3 31.36 25.28 66.50
CA PRO A 3 30.72 23.98 66.80
C PRO A 3 29.18 24.04 66.79
N LYS A 4 28.61 25.19 67.19
CA LYS A 4 27.16 25.44 67.19
C LYS A 4 26.57 25.57 65.78
N MET A 5 27.31 26.14 64.84
CA MET A 5 26.90 26.25 63.43
C MET A 5 26.97 24.89 62.72
N LEU A 6 27.96 24.06 63.08
CA LEU A 6 28.06 22.69 62.58
C LEU A 6 26.87 21.85 63.09
N LEU A 7 26.54 21.94 64.37
CA LEU A 7 25.40 21.24 64.97
C LEU A 7 24.06 21.66 64.35
N LEU A 8 23.85 22.97 64.15
CA LEU A 8 22.64 23.48 63.50
C LEU A 8 22.51 23.00 62.04
N ALA A 9 23.62 23.01 61.28
CA ALA A 9 23.63 22.50 59.91
C ALA A 9 23.27 20.99 59.88
N VAL A 10 23.82 20.19 60.80
CA VAL A 10 23.47 18.77 60.92
C VAL A 10 22.00 18.59 61.28
N LEU A 11 21.46 19.35 62.23
CA LEU A 11 20.05 19.26 62.62
C LEU A 11 19.11 19.66 61.47
N LEU A 12 19.44 20.68 60.68
CA LEU A 12 18.67 21.07 59.50
C LEU A 12 18.72 20.00 58.41
N VAL A 13 19.86 19.34 58.21
CA VAL A 13 19.98 18.20 57.29
C VAL A 13 19.13 17.02 57.78
N VAL A 14 19.19 16.69 59.07
CA VAL A 14 18.37 15.61 59.65
C VAL A 14 16.88 15.93 59.54
N LEU A 15 16.46 17.15 59.88
CA LEU A 15 15.08 17.58 59.73
C LEU A 15 14.62 17.51 58.27
N GLY A 16 15.46 17.95 57.33
CA GLY A 16 15.21 17.82 55.90
C GLY A 16 15.05 16.37 55.44
N LEU A 17 15.87 15.45 55.97
CA LEU A 17 15.75 14.01 55.69
C LEU A 17 14.47 13.41 56.29
N VAL A 18 14.08 13.79 57.50
CA VAL A 18 12.84 13.32 58.16
C VAL A 18 11.61 13.82 57.41
N ILE A 19 11.57 15.10 57.03
CA ILE A 19 10.48 15.66 56.23
C ILE A 19 10.39 14.92 54.89
N ARG A 20 11.52 14.72 54.21
CA ARG A 20 11.56 13.99 52.94
C ARG A 20 11.10 12.55 53.07
N GLU A 21 11.50 11.85 54.13
CA GLU A 21 11.09 10.46 54.38
C GLU A 21 9.58 10.38 54.61
N ASN A 22 9.01 11.27 55.44
CA ASN A 22 7.56 11.30 55.70
C ASN A 22 6.72 11.75 54.50
N MET A 23 7.29 12.51 53.56
CA MET A 23 6.62 12.90 52.32
C MET A 23 6.73 11.85 51.20
N THR A 24 7.60 10.85 51.35
CA THR A 24 7.80 9.82 50.32
C THR A 24 6.74 8.73 50.47
N SER A 25 5.72 8.75 49.60
CA SER A 25 4.73 7.67 49.52
C SER A 25 5.38 6.40 48.96
N ARG A 26 5.76 5.45 49.82
CA ARG A 26 6.32 4.16 49.42
C ARG A 26 5.19 3.16 49.15
N PRO A 27 5.29 2.34 48.09
CA PRO A 27 4.31 1.29 47.86
C PRO A 27 4.41 0.19 48.92
N ASP A 28 3.28 -0.44 49.22
CA ASP A 28 3.14 -1.45 50.28
C ASP A 28 4.00 -2.71 50.06
N ARG A 29 4.48 -2.90 48.83
CA ARG A 29 5.35 -4.02 48.43
C ARG A 29 6.24 -3.66 47.26
N ILE A 30 7.29 -4.46 47.08
CA ILE A 30 8.11 -4.49 45.88
C ILE A 30 7.38 -5.32 44.83
N TYR A 31 7.21 -4.76 43.63
CA TYR A 31 6.55 -5.45 42.52
C TYR A 31 7.60 -6.23 41.72
N GLN A 32 7.60 -7.55 41.93
CA GLN A 32 8.49 -8.48 41.24
C GLN A 32 7.73 -9.23 40.13
N LEU A 33 8.37 -9.32 38.96
CA LEU A 33 7.90 -10.08 37.81
C LEU A 33 8.11 -11.58 38.01
N THR A 34 7.50 -12.40 37.15
CA THR A 34 7.59 -13.87 37.24
C THR A 34 9.01 -14.42 37.11
N ASP A 35 9.92 -13.69 36.47
CA ASP A 35 11.33 -14.07 36.29
C ASP A 35 12.27 -13.47 37.37
N GLY A 36 11.70 -12.79 38.36
CA GLY A 36 12.44 -12.22 39.48
C GLY A 36 12.92 -10.78 39.28
N ARG A 37 12.77 -10.18 38.09
CA ARG A 37 13.05 -8.74 37.87
C ARG A 37 12.04 -7.87 38.62
N ILE A 38 12.44 -6.65 38.99
CA ILE A 38 11.57 -5.69 39.68
C ILE A 38 11.08 -4.65 38.68
N ASP A 39 9.77 -4.39 38.68
CA ASP A 39 9.16 -3.31 37.92
C ASP A 39 8.13 -2.54 38.77
N MET A 40 8.60 -1.43 39.33
CA MET A 40 7.83 -0.54 40.19
C MET A 40 6.83 0.32 39.41
N CYS A 41 6.79 0.29 38.08
CA CYS A 41 5.69 0.90 37.31
C CYS A 41 4.33 0.33 37.77
N LEU A 42 4.31 -0.96 38.12
CA LEU A 42 3.14 -1.67 38.63
C LEU A 42 2.71 -1.19 40.02
N SER A 43 3.49 -0.38 40.74
CA SER A 43 3.01 0.23 41.98
C SER A 43 1.88 1.24 41.74
N CYS A 44 1.93 1.95 40.60
CA CYS A 44 0.95 2.97 40.21
C CYS A 44 0.02 2.49 39.07
N HIS A 45 0.48 1.61 38.18
CA HIS A 45 -0.24 1.18 36.96
C HIS A 45 -0.82 -0.24 37.07
N GLN A 46 -1.46 -0.57 38.20
CA GLN A 46 -1.94 -1.93 38.52
C GLN A 46 -3.09 -2.41 37.62
N ASP A 47 -3.92 -1.49 37.15
CA ASP A 47 -5.14 -1.81 36.40
C ASP A 47 -4.92 -1.96 34.89
N GLN A 48 -3.67 -1.79 34.43
CA GLN A 48 -3.34 -1.90 33.01
C GLN A 48 -3.26 -3.38 32.61
N LYS A 49 -4.12 -3.77 31.67
CA LYS A 49 -4.23 -5.13 31.16
C LYS A 49 -3.81 -5.18 29.70
N LEU A 50 -2.79 -5.97 29.41
CA LEU A 50 -2.27 -6.20 28.06
C LEU A 50 -2.80 -7.52 27.50
N ASP A 51 -2.43 -7.83 26.25
CA ASP A 51 -2.72 -9.14 25.69
C ASP A 51 -1.91 -10.24 26.40
N PRO A 52 -2.36 -11.51 26.37
CA PRO A 52 -1.70 -12.58 27.12
C PRO A 52 -0.23 -12.82 26.77
N ALA A 53 0.20 -12.51 25.54
CA ALA A 53 1.60 -12.71 25.14
C ALA A 53 2.52 -11.62 25.71
N HIS A 54 1.96 -10.47 26.10
CA HIS A 54 2.69 -9.32 26.65
C HIS A 54 2.21 -8.95 28.06
N ASP A 55 1.80 -9.94 28.85
CA ASP A 55 1.28 -9.69 30.21
C ASP A 55 2.29 -8.94 31.08
N THR A 56 1.79 -7.92 31.79
CA THR A 56 2.64 -6.99 32.56
C THR A 56 3.26 -7.61 33.79
N ARG A 57 2.70 -8.71 34.33
CA ARG A 57 3.31 -9.45 35.44
C ARG A 57 4.47 -10.32 34.98
N THR A 58 4.48 -10.68 33.69
CA THR A 58 5.54 -11.48 33.09
C THR A 58 6.66 -10.59 32.57
N LEU A 59 6.32 -9.58 31.75
CA LEU A 59 7.33 -8.76 31.06
C LEU A 59 7.68 -7.45 31.78
N GLY A 60 6.76 -6.91 32.58
CA GLY A 60 6.88 -5.54 33.09
C GLY A 60 6.55 -4.48 32.04
N CYS A 61 6.38 -3.24 32.50
CA CYS A 61 6.13 -2.08 31.66
C CYS A 61 7.43 -1.58 31.02
N ALA A 62 8.54 -1.61 31.75
CA ALA A 62 9.80 -0.99 31.33
C ALA A 62 10.47 -1.72 30.16
N VAL A 63 10.16 -3.00 29.93
CA VAL A 63 10.66 -3.74 28.75
C VAL A 63 10.16 -3.12 27.45
N CYS A 64 8.92 -2.63 27.42
CA CYS A 64 8.36 -1.96 26.24
C CYS A 64 8.58 -0.45 26.30
N HIS A 65 8.28 0.16 27.45
CA HIS A 65 8.25 1.61 27.57
C HIS A 65 9.58 2.23 28.01
N LEU A 66 10.61 1.44 28.28
CA LEU A 66 11.86 1.89 28.90
C LEU A 66 11.58 2.59 30.24
N GLY A 67 12.37 3.60 30.61
CA GLY A 67 12.25 4.28 31.90
C GLY A 67 13.08 3.64 33.01
N ALA A 68 12.82 4.05 34.25
CA ALA A 68 13.55 3.58 35.43
C ALA A 68 12.65 2.65 36.29
N PRO A 69 12.66 1.32 36.06
CA PRO A 69 11.74 0.39 36.70
C PRO A 69 11.92 0.26 38.22
N LEU A 70 13.02 0.74 38.79
CA LEU A 70 13.25 0.71 40.24
C LEU A 70 12.83 2.01 40.94
N ALA A 71 12.50 3.05 40.19
CA ALA A 71 12.06 4.32 40.76
C ALA A 71 10.57 4.27 41.09
N ILE A 72 10.22 4.73 42.29
CA ILE A 72 8.83 4.90 42.75
C ILE A 72 8.35 6.35 42.60
N ASP A 73 9.29 7.27 42.41
CA ASP A 73 8.98 8.67 42.13
C ASP A 73 8.56 8.84 40.67
N LYS A 74 7.48 9.59 40.44
CA LYS A 74 6.89 9.74 39.11
C LYS A 74 7.89 10.30 38.10
N GLU A 75 8.59 11.38 38.42
CA GLU A 75 9.47 12.03 37.46
C GLU A 75 10.66 11.14 37.11
N LYS A 76 11.26 10.50 38.11
CA LYS A 76 12.37 9.57 37.91
C LYS A 76 11.97 8.31 37.16
N ALA A 77 10.81 7.72 37.48
CA ALA A 77 10.32 6.53 36.81
C ALA A 77 10.05 6.78 35.32
N HIS A 78 9.48 7.95 34.99
CA HIS A 78 9.15 8.31 33.60
C HIS A 78 10.34 8.87 32.80
N GLN A 79 11.51 9.05 33.41
CA GLN A 79 12.67 9.56 32.72
C GLN A 79 13.13 8.59 31.62
N GLY A 80 13.07 9.04 30.36
CA GLY A 80 13.47 8.23 29.20
C GLY A 80 12.40 7.24 28.71
N ILE A 81 11.15 7.38 29.16
CA ILE A 81 10.06 6.54 28.65
C ILE A 81 9.79 6.82 27.18
N VAL A 82 9.58 5.74 26.44
CA VAL A 82 9.11 5.73 25.05
C VAL A 82 7.61 5.44 25.04
N LYS A 83 6.84 6.32 24.40
CA LYS A 83 5.37 6.16 24.28
C LYS A 83 4.97 5.05 23.31
N ASN A 84 5.68 4.91 22.18
CA ASN A 84 5.43 3.88 21.18
C ASN A 84 6.63 2.91 21.10
N PRO A 85 6.58 1.73 21.72
CA PRO A 85 7.68 0.76 21.66
C PRO A 85 7.97 0.29 20.22
N GLY A 86 6.95 0.20 19.37
CA GLY A 86 7.12 -0.31 18.00
C GLY A 86 7.82 0.63 17.04
N ASP A 87 8.16 1.86 17.44
CA ASP A 87 8.80 2.85 16.58
C ASP A 87 10.20 2.38 16.13
N LEU A 88 10.46 2.39 14.81
CA LEU A 88 11.69 1.84 14.24
C LEU A 88 12.99 2.50 14.75
N ARG A 89 12.90 3.72 15.33
CA ARG A 89 14.05 4.42 15.93
C ARG A 89 14.50 3.83 17.27
N VAL A 90 13.61 3.12 17.95
CA VAL A 90 13.84 2.60 19.31
C VAL A 90 13.50 1.12 19.44
N VAL A 91 12.93 0.51 18.40
CA VAL A 91 12.42 -0.87 18.40
C VAL A 91 13.47 -1.90 18.82
N GLU A 92 14.75 -1.67 18.50
CA GLU A 92 15.87 -2.55 18.91
C GLU A 92 16.04 -2.63 20.43
N LYS A 93 15.62 -1.58 21.16
CA LYS A 93 15.67 -1.54 22.63
C LYS A 93 14.38 -2.03 23.29
N THR A 94 13.37 -2.38 22.50
CA THR A 94 12.03 -2.74 22.99
C THR A 94 11.58 -4.07 22.39
N CYS A 95 10.86 -4.09 21.26
CA CYS A 95 10.42 -5.34 20.63
C CYS A 95 11.58 -6.21 20.13
N GLY A 96 12.71 -5.60 19.77
CA GLY A 96 13.88 -6.23 19.15
C GLY A 96 14.93 -6.75 20.13
N ILE A 97 14.66 -6.77 21.43
CA ILE A 97 15.61 -7.35 22.40
C ILE A 97 15.68 -8.88 22.27
N ASP A 98 16.75 -9.45 22.80
CA ASP A 98 16.93 -10.90 22.83
C ASP A 98 15.80 -11.60 23.58
N GLY A 99 15.32 -12.70 23.01
CA GLY A 99 14.15 -13.43 23.52
C GLY A 99 12.80 -12.88 23.06
N CYS A 100 12.77 -11.78 22.30
CA CYS A 100 11.54 -11.22 21.73
C CYS A 100 11.52 -11.34 20.18
N HIS A 101 11.50 -10.21 19.46
CA HIS A 101 11.39 -10.14 18.00
C HIS A 101 12.68 -9.62 17.34
N SER A 102 13.85 -9.92 17.93
CA SER A 102 15.16 -9.44 17.44
C SER A 102 15.46 -9.83 15.99
N ILE A 103 14.95 -10.99 15.53
CA ILE A 103 15.10 -11.49 14.16
C ILE A 103 14.25 -10.68 13.16
N ASP A 104 13.11 -10.16 13.60
CA ASP A 104 12.14 -9.51 12.70
C ASP A 104 12.46 -8.03 12.47
N VAL A 105 13.05 -7.37 13.46
CA VAL A 105 13.43 -5.95 13.35
C VAL A 105 14.27 -5.63 12.10
N PRO A 106 15.39 -6.32 11.82
CA PRO A 106 16.16 -6.05 10.62
C PRO A 106 15.39 -6.35 9.33
N LYS A 107 14.52 -7.38 9.32
CA LYS A 107 13.66 -7.67 8.18
C LYS A 107 12.70 -6.52 7.89
N VAL A 108 12.01 -6.02 8.92
CA VAL A 108 11.06 -4.92 8.81
C VAL A 108 11.75 -3.65 8.34
N LYS A 109 12.90 -3.30 8.91
CA LYS A 109 13.67 -2.11 8.49
C LYS A 109 14.11 -2.19 7.03
N ASN A 110 14.39 -3.38 6.51
CA ASN A 110 14.78 -3.59 5.12
C ASN A 110 13.60 -3.71 4.14
N SER A 111 12.37 -3.89 4.63
CA SER A 111 11.17 -4.05 3.80
C SER A 111 10.89 -2.81 2.93
N LEU A 112 10.18 -3.00 1.82
CA LEU A 112 9.75 -1.90 0.95
C LEU A 112 8.83 -0.88 1.66
N MET A 113 8.03 -1.29 2.66
CA MET A 113 7.19 -0.37 3.42
C MET A 113 7.99 0.52 4.40
N ALA A 114 9.11 0.02 4.93
CA ALA A 114 10.00 0.83 5.76
C ALA A 114 10.88 1.73 4.90
N THR A 115 11.47 1.18 3.84
CA THR A 115 12.44 1.90 3.02
C THR A 115 11.78 2.85 2.02
N ASN A 116 10.58 2.53 1.53
CA ASN A 116 9.97 3.13 0.33
C ASN A 116 10.92 3.16 -0.89
N ARG A 117 11.90 2.25 -0.95
CA ARG A 117 12.94 2.22 -1.98
C ARG A 117 12.36 2.26 -3.39
N GLY A 118 11.36 1.43 -3.67
CA GLY A 118 10.68 1.40 -4.98
C GLY A 118 10.04 2.74 -5.35
N ILE A 119 9.34 3.41 -4.41
CA ILE A 119 8.72 4.72 -4.66
C ILE A 119 9.79 5.77 -4.95
N LEU A 120 10.84 5.82 -4.12
CA LEU A 120 11.93 6.78 -4.27
C LEU A 120 12.68 6.59 -5.58
N ALA A 121 13.09 5.36 -5.88
CA ALA A 121 13.84 5.03 -7.09
C ALA A 121 13.02 5.28 -8.36
N THR A 122 11.74 4.90 -8.36
CA THR A 122 10.84 5.14 -9.50
C THR A 122 10.62 6.63 -9.73
N LEU A 123 10.36 7.42 -8.69
CA LEU A 123 10.15 8.87 -8.83
C LEU A 123 11.41 9.58 -9.35
N LEU A 124 12.57 9.28 -8.76
CA LEU A 124 13.87 9.82 -9.19
C LEU A 124 14.13 9.50 -10.66
N TYR A 125 13.89 8.26 -11.07
CA TYR A 125 14.04 7.85 -12.47
C TYR A 125 13.06 8.57 -13.41
N TYR A 126 11.77 8.64 -13.06
CA TYR A 126 10.76 9.28 -13.91
C TYR A 126 10.98 10.78 -14.11
N TRP A 127 11.57 11.45 -13.11
CA TRP A 127 11.88 12.87 -13.17
C TRP A 127 13.32 13.15 -13.64
N GLY A 128 14.04 12.13 -14.10
CA GLY A 128 15.36 12.26 -14.72
C GLY A 128 16.51 12.53 -13.74
N GLU A 129 16.30 12.28 -12.45
CA GLU A 129 17.32 12.44 -11.40
C GLU A 129 18.10 11.14 -11.10
N ALA A 130 17.68 10.02 -11.68
CA ALA A 130 18.39 8.74 -11.63
C ALA A 130 18.38 8.05 -13.00
N GLU A 131 19.44 7.30 -13.33
CA GLU A 131 19.57 6.57 -14.60
C GLU A 131 18.70 5.30 -14.65
N HIS A 132 18.38 4.73 -13.48
CA HIS A 132 17.61 3.48 -13.37
C HIS A 132 16.82 3.40 -12.05
N GLN A 133 15.86 2.49 -11.99
CA GLN A 133 14.97 2.30 -10.82
C GLN A 133 15.53 1.37 -9.73
N ASN A 134 16.82 1.00 -9.80
CA ASN A 134 17.48 0.06 -8.89
C ASN A 134 18.41 0.75 -7.85
N GLY A 135 18.26 2.06 -7.65
CA GLY A 135 19.13 2.78 -6.71
C GLY A 135 18.84 2.43 -5.25
N ASP A 136 19.89 2.48 -4.42
CA ASP A 136 19.79 2.23 -2.98
C ASP A 136 19.35 3.50 -2.23
N TYR A 137 18.03 3.72 -2.25
CA TYR A 137 17.35 4.79 -1.54
C TYR A 137 16.54 4.21 -0.38
N SER A 138 16.47 4.94 0.73
CA SER A 138 15.58 4.58 1.83
C SER A 138 15.15 5.82 2.61
N VAL A 139 13.96 5.77 3.21
CA VAL A 139 13.49 6.82 4.12
C VAL A 139 14.42 7.01 5.31
N GLU A 140 14.98 5.92 5.83
CA GLU A 140 15.97 5.99 6.92
C GLU A 140 17.19 6.81 6.50
N LYS A 141 17.74 6.56 5.31
CA LYS A 141 18.84 7.35 4.76
C LYS A 141 18.46 8.83 4.61
N LEU A 142 17.28 9.13 4.06
CA LEU A 142 16.80 10.52 3.94
C LEU A 142 16.66 11.23 5.29
N LEU A 143 16.21 10.52 6.33
CA LEU A 143 16.11 11.04 7.69
C LEU A 143 17.48 11.31 8.32
N GLN A 144 18.48 10.48 8.02
CA GLN A 144 19.84 10.60 8.56
C GLN A 144 20.66 11.67 7.84
N THR A 145 20.59 11.73 6.50
CA THR A 145 21.44 12.60 5.69
C THR A 145 20.80 13.96 5.41
N GLY A 146 19.47 14.06 5.49
CA GLY A 146 18.75 15.26 5.04
C GLY A 146 18.78 15.47 3.52
N GLU A 147 19.20 14.45 2.75
CA GLU A 147 19.28 14.52 1.30
C GLU A 147 17.95 14.98 0.68
N ASN A 148 18.06 15.89 -0.28
CA ASN A 148 16.92 16.48 -0.97
C ASN A 148 17.28 16.83 -2.42
N SER A 149 16.25 16.81 -3.27
CA SER A 149 16.27 17.10 -4.70
C SER A 149 14.86 17.52 -5.13
N LEU A 150 14.56 17.78 -6.40
CA LEU A 150 13.19 18.14 -6.78
C LEU A 150 12.23 16.96 -6.56
N ALA A 151 12.61 15.75 -7.00
CA ALA A 151 11.83 14.54 -6.78
C ALA A 151 11.73 14.17 -5.29
N LEU A 152 12.83 14.26 -4.54
CA LEU A 152 12.79 13.96 -3.10
C LEU A 152 11.96 14.98 -2.31
N ASP A 153 11.98 16.25 -2.70
CA ASP A 153 11.17 17.31 -2.08
C ASP A 153 9.67 17.03 -2.31
N TYR A 154 9.31 16.60 -3.52
CA TYR A 154 7.96 16.15 -3.85
C TYR A 154 7.53 14.97 -2.95
N TYR A 155 8.37 13.94 -2.85
CA TYR A 155 8.11 12.79 -1.98
C TYR A 155 7.96 13.21 -0.50
N ARG A 156 8.90 14.01 0.01
CA ARG A 156 8.96 14.49 1.39
C ARG A 156 7.69 15.24 1.78
N LYS A 157 7.15 16.04 0.87
CA LYS A 157 6.00 16.89 1.15
C LYS A 157 4.67 16.24 0.81
N LEU A 158 4.53 15.42 -0.23
CA LEU A 158 3.23 14.82 -0.59
C LEU A 158 3.06 13.36 -0.16
N CYS A 159 4.14 12.57 -0.16
CA CYS A 159 4.08 11.11 -0.08
C CYS A 159 4.53 10.53 1.27
N ALA A 160 5.38 11.25 2.02
CA ALA A 160 6.06 10.74 3.21
C ALA A 160 5.16 10.50 4.45
N THR A 161 3.83 10.44 4.28
CA THR A 161 2.92 9.94 5.35
C THR A 161 2.69 8.43 5.31
N CYS A 162 3.20 7.73 4.27
CA CYS A 162 2.87 6.34 3.98
C CYS A 162 3.98 5.33 4.29
N HIS A 163 5.03 5.70 5.04
CA HIS A 163 6.13 4.80 5.42
C HIS A 163 6.13 4.43 6.91
N LEU A 164 6.81 3.35 7.27
CA LEU A 164 6.81 2.84 8.65
C LEU A 164 7.61 3.70 9.65
N TRP A 165 8.61 4.46 9.19
CA TRP A 165 9.36 5.41 10.05
C TRP A 165 8.54 6.62 10.53
N LYS A 166 7.38 6.90 9.96
CA LYS A 166 6.55 8.04 10.37
C LYS A 166 6.14 7.83 11.83
N GLN A 167 6.18 8.87 12.67
CA GLN A 167 5.73 8.74 14.05
C GLN A 167 4.21 8.73 14.09
N LYS A 168 3.63 7.99 15.04
CA LYS A 168 2.20 8.11 15.33
C LYS A 168 1.97 9.42 16.10
N ASN A 169 0.90 10.13 15.76
CA ASN A 169 0.48 11.37 16.43
C ASN A 169 1.49 12.54 16.34
N ASP A 170 2.31 12.59 15.29
CA ASP A 170 3.31 13.63 15.05
C ASP A 170 2.76 14.84 14.25
N LEU A 171 1.49 14.80 13.83
CA LEU A 171 0.81 15.82 13.05
C LEU A 171 -0.53 16.22 13.70
N PRO A 172 -0.57 16.67 14.97
CA PRO A 172 -1.80 16.83 15.74
C PRO A 172 -2.82 17.81 15.14
N GLU A 173 -2.36 18.75 14.30
CA GLU A 173 -3.21 19.72 13.60
C GLU A 173 -3.83 19.16 12.31
N TYR A 174 -3.37 18.00 11.85
CA TYR A 174 -3.88 17.32 10.66
C TYR A 174 -5.00 16.33 11.01
N PRO A 175 -5.87 15.98 10.04
CA PRO A 175 -6.89 14.97 10.23
C PRO A 175 -6.33 13.69 10.87
N GLU A 176 -7.08 13.13 11.81
CA GLU A 176 -6.66 12.01 12.65
C GLU A 176 -6.13 10.82 11.86
N PHE A 177 -6.70 10.57 10.68
CA PHE A 177 -6.23 9.57 9.73
C PHE A 177 -4.72 9.64 9.42
N PHE A 178 -4.10 10.82 9.39
CA PHE A 178 -2.64 10.96 9.22
C PHE A 178 -1.86 10.58 10.48
N ASN A 179 -2.43 10.84 11.65
CA ASN A 179 -1.83 10.54 12.95
C ASN A 179 -1.86 9.05 13.30
N GLU A 180 -2.80 8.30 12.71
CA GLU A 180 -2.90 6.85 12.89
C GLU A 180 -1.88 6.04 12.06
N LYS A 181 -1.23 6.66 11.07
CA LYS A 181 -0.23 6.02 10.20
C LYS A 181 1.15 5.94 10.86
N GLY A 182 1.97 5.01 10.37
CA GLY A 182 3.34 4.81 10.84
C GLY A 182 3.39 4.20 12.25
N GLY A 183 4.53 4.39 12.91
CA GLY A 183 4.83 3.87 14.24
C GLY A 183 5.59 2.55 14.24
N GLY A 184 6.23 2.19 13.13
CA GLY A 184 6.93 0.92 12.95
C GLY A 184 6.00 -0.29 13.15
N CYS A 185 6.30 -1.15 14.11
CA CYS A 185 5.52 -2.37 14.37
C CYS A 185 4.05 -2.06 14.71
N THR A 186 3.78 -0.96 15.40
CA THR A 186 2.40 -0.57 15.76
C THR A 186 1.63 0.04 14.60
N ALA A 187 2.23 0.23 13.42
CA ALA A 187 1.48 0.58 12.21
C ALA A 187 0.43 -0.49 11.89
N CYS A 188 0.81 -1.77 12.05
CA CYS A 188 -0.04 -2.92 11.79
C CYS A 188 -0.55 -3.58 13.08
N HIS A 189 0.30 -3.74 14.09
CA HIS A 189 -0.02 -4.50 15.30
C HIS A 189 -0.83 -3.74 16.35
N HIS A 190 -1.45 -2.62 15.96
CA HIS A 190 -2.33 -1.83 16.82
C HIS A 190 -3.57 -1.36 16.06
N ILE A 191 -4.75 -1.50 16.70
CA ILE A 191 -6.02 -0.94 16.23
C ILE A 191 -6.53 0.02 17.28
N LYS A 192 -6.92 1.22 16.87
CA LYS A 192 -7.56 2.19 17.73
C LYS A 192 -8.91 1.67 18.22
N GLY A 193 -9.20 1.82 19.52
CA GLY A 193 -10.47 1.37 20.10
C GLY A 193 -10.50 -0.09 20.56
N THR A 194 -9.41 -0.87 20.41
CA THR A 194 -9.25 -2.20 21.04
C THR A 194 -9.02 -2.13 22.56
N ALA A 195 -9.57 -1.09 23.21
CA ALA A 195 -9.71 -1.07 24.65
C ALA A 195 -10.60 -2.25 25.09
N GLN A 196 -10.40 -2.75 26.31
CA GLN A 196 -11.27 -3.80 26.85
C GLN A 196 -12.75 -3.37 26.79
N PRO A 197 -13.69 -4.27 26.44
CA PRO A 197 -15.11 -3.96 26.45
C PRO A 197 -15.55 -3.38 27.80
N GLY A 198 -16.17 -2.20 27.80
CA GLY A 198 -16.68 -1.54 29.01
C GLY A 198 -15.68 -0.66 29.76
N ALA A 199 -14.47 -0.42 29.24
CA ALA A 199 -13.47 0.40 29.90
C ALA A 199 -13.42 1.85 29.36
N ASP A 200 -13.06 2.82 30.22
CA ASP A 200 -12.89 4.23 29.86
C ASP A 200 -11.80 4.37 28.78
N PRO A 201 -12.11 4.84 27.56
CA PRO A 201 -11.16 4.97 26.46
C PRO A 201 -9.93 5.81 26.80
N LYS A 202 -10.01 6.70 27.81
CA LYS A 202 -8.91 7.57 28.25
C LYS A 202 -7.93 6.90 29.22
N LYS A 203 -8.24 5.71 29.75
CA LYS A 203 -7.44 5.04 30.80
C LYS A 203 -6.94 3.65 30.42
N VAL A 204 -7.19 3.19 29.20
CA VAL A 204 -6.91 1.81 28.78
C VAL A 204 -5.67 1.75 27.91
N HIS A 205 -4.73 0.90 28.32
CA HIS A 205 -3.55 0.56 27.53
C HIS A 205 -3.95 -0.04 26.16
N PRO A 206 -3.33 0.40 25.05
CA PRO A 206 -3.51 -0.24 23.74
C PRO A 206 -3.10 -1.71 23.73
N LEU A 207 -3.84 -2.56 23.03
CA LEU A 207 -3.46 -3.96 22.80
C LEU A 207 -2.53 -4.10 21.59
N ILE A 208 -1.58 -5.02 21.69
CA ILE A 208 -0.78 -5.51 20.56
C ILE A 208 -1.46 -6.74 19.99
N ILE A 209 -1.77 -6.70 18.69
CA ILE A 209 -2.58 -7.73 18.04
C ILE A 209 -1.78 -8.49 16.99
N ARG A 210 -2.05 -9.79 16.86
CA ARG A 210 -1.53 -10.62 15.76
C ARG A 210 -2.54 -10.84 14.62
N LYS A 211 -3.83 -10.63 14.90
CA LYS A 211 -4.94 -10.77 13.94
C LYS A 211 -5.21 -9.41 13.31
N ILE A 212 -4.58 -9.14 12.18
CA ILE A 212 -4.62 -7.80 11.54
C ILE A 212 -5.84 -7.71 10.63
N PRO A 213 -6.80 -6.81 10.89
CA PRO A 213 -7.95 -6.63 10.05
C PRO A 213 -7.62 -5.72 8.85
N THR A 214 -8.44 -5.78 7.80
CA THR A 214 -8.23 -5.08 6.53
C THR A 214 -8.08 -3.56 6.72
N GLU A 215 -8.78 -2.96 7.67
CA GLU A 215 -8.77 -1.52 7.92
C GLU A 215 -7.37 -1.00 8.26
N ASN A 216 -6.55 -1.82 8.94
CA ASN A 216 -5.17 -1.44 9.28
C ASN A 216 -4.30 -1.30 8.03
N CYS A 217 -4.51 -2.14 7.01
CA CYS A 217 -3.82 -2.07 5.73
C CYS A 217 -4.33 -0.86 4.92
N VAL A 218 -5.65 -0.66 4.91
CA VAL A 218 -6.33 0.39 4.13
C VAL A 218 -5.92 1.80 4.60
N ARG A 219 -5.48 1.99 5.86
CA ARG A 219 -4.91 3.29 6.32
C ARG A 219 -3.86 3.86 5.38
N CYS A 220 -2.99 3.01 4.81
CA CYS A 220 -1.99 3.43 3.82
C CYS A 220 -2.42 3.09 2.38
N HIS A 221 -3.04 1.92 2.16
CA HIS A 221 -3.37 1.40 0.82
C HIS A 221 -4.69 1.94 0.22
N ASN A 222 -5.10 3.17 0.54
CA ASN A 222 -6.33 3.82 0.02
C ASN A 222 -6.08 4.93 -1.04
N ARG A 223 -4.82 5.20 -1.41
CA ARG A 223 -4.47 6.24 -2.41
C ARG A 223 -3.63 5.68 -3.54
N SER A 224 -2.38 5.33 -3.29
CA SER A 224 -1.47 4.81 -4.32
C SER A 224 -1.94 3.42 -4.77
N GLY A 225 -2.30 3.28 -6.04
CA GLY A 225 -2.91 2.07 -6.62
C GLY A 225 -4.32 1.74 -6.12
N ARG A 226 -4.80 2.38 -5.05
CA ARG A 226 -6.15 2.22 -4.45
C ARG A 226 -6.51 0.76 -4.11
N VAL A 227 -5.53 -0.13 -3.97
CA VAL A 227 -5.75 -1.58 -3.84
C VAL A 227 -6.62 -1.94 -2.63
N GLY A 228 -6.43 -1.28 -1.49
CA GLY A 228 -7.22 -1.55 -0.28
C GLY A 228 -8.68 -1.13 -0.46
N THR A 229 -8.93 0.02 -1.09
CA THR A 229 -10.30 0.49 -1.36
C THR A 229 -10.96 -0.35 -2.45
N SER A 230 -10.24 -0.69 -3.52
CA SER A 230 -10.77 -1.54 -4.60
C SER A 230 -11.15 -2.94 -4.12
N TYR A 231 -10.33 -3.52 -3.24
CA TYR A 231 -10.62 -4.82 -2.61
C TYR A 231 -11.97 -4.82 -1.89
N GLN A 232 -12.33 -3.69 -1.28
CA GLN A 232 -13.59 -3.47 -0.56
C GLN A 232 -14.72 -2.91 -1.45
N GLY A 233 -14.51 -2.81 -2.76
CA GLY A 233 -15.49 -2.24 -3.68
C GLY A 233 -15.65 -0.72 -3.55
N ILE A 234 -14.72 -0.04 -2.90
CA ILE A 234 -14.77 1.40 -2.68
C ILE A 234 -13.98 2.08 -3.80
N TYR A 235 -14.66 2.91 -4.58
CA TYR A 235 -14.04 3.76 -5.59
C TYR A 235 -14.16 5.24 -5.18
N GLU A 236 -13.01 5.89 -4.98
CA GLU A 236 -12.97 7.34 -4.75
C GLU A 236 -13.57 8.09 -5.95
N ALA A 237 -14.55 8.95 -5.72
CA ALA A 237 -15.17 9.76 -6.78
C ALA A 237 -14.26 10.90 -7.27
N GLU A 238 -14.59 11.50 -8.41
CA GLU A 238 -13.88 12.64 -9.05
C GLU A 238 -13.98 13.98 -8.29
N GLY A 239 -14.12 13.94 -6.97
CA GLY A 239 -14.30 15.12 -6.13
C GLY A 239 -15.75 15.64 -6.11
N TYR A 240 -15.94 16.75 -5.38
CA TYR A 240 -17.15 17.58 -5.38
C TYR A 240 -18.48 16.90 -4.97
N GLY A 241 -18.43 15.86 -4.14
CA GLY A 241 -19.65 15.24 -3.63
C GLY A 241 -20.51 14.49 -4.64
N THR A 242 -19.91 14.13 -5.78
CA THR A 242 -20.58 13.37 -6.83
C THR A 242 -20.43 11.85 -6.64
N PRO A 243 -21.43 11.06 -7.07
CA PRO A 243 -22.72 11.49 -7.60
C PRO A 243 -23.59 12.15 -6.51
N TYR A 244 -24.44 13.10 -6.92
CA TYR A 244 -25.42 13.69 -6.02
C TYR A 244 -26.50 12.65 -5.68
N GLU A 245 -26.91 12.63 -4.41
CA GLU A 245 -27.99 11.79 -3.89
C GLU A 245 -29.15 12.73 -3.49
N ASP A 246 -30.31 12.55 -4.11
CA ASP A 246 -31.53 13.36 -3.88
C ASP A 246 -31.30 14.88 -3.98
N GLY A 247 -30.44 15.32 -4.92
CA GLY A 247 -30.09 16.74 -5.11
C GLY A 247 -29.08 17.29 -4.10
N THR A 248 -28.49 16.44 -3.26
CA THR A 248 -27.45 16.81 -2.27
C THR A 248 -26.15 16.03 -2.52
N LEU A 249 -25.03 16.48 -1.92
CA LEU A 249 -23.77 15.75 -2.03
C LEU A 249 -23.92 14.34 -1.45
N SER A 250 -23.23 13.35 -2.02
CA SER A 250 -23.25 11.99 -1.48
C SER A 250 -22.90 11.98 0.02
N LYS A 251 -23.59 11.12 0.77
CA LYS A 251 -23.28 10.90 2.19
C LYS A 251 -22.04 10.04 2.38
N ASN A 252 -21.61 9.33 1.34
CA ASN A 252 -20.47 8.43 1.38
C ASN A 252 -19.15 9.20 1.32
N ARG A 253 -18.45 9.24 2.45
CA ARG A 253 -17.18 9.97 2.60
C ARG A 253 -16.07 9.10 3.17
N LEU A 254 -14.88 9.28 2.60
CA LEU A 254 -13.59 8.90 3.13
C LEU A 254 -12.94 10.09 3.87
N PRO A 255 -11.95 9.85 4.74
CA PRO A 255 -11.21 10.93 5.40
C PRO A 255 -10.64 11.97 4.41
N GLY A 256 -10.71 13.25 4.82
CA GLY A 256 -10.22 14.39 4.03
C GLY A 256 -11.19 14.84 2.93
N ASP A 257 -12.49 14.86 3.22
CA ASP A 257 -13.57 15.33 2.31
C ASP A 257 -13.58 14.64 0.92
N ARG A 258 -13.15 13.38 0.89
CA ARG A 258 -13.15 12.55 -0.31
C ARG A 258 -14.47 11.78 -0.38
N PHE A 259 -15.18 11.87 -1.49
CA PHE A 259 -16.41 11.11 -1.68
C PHE A 259 -16.12 9.79 -2.39
N TYR A 260 -17.01 8.81 -2.26
CA TYR A 260 -16.81 7.51 -2.91
C TYR A 260 -18.12 6.88 -3.38
N LEU A 261 -17.96 6.00 -4.37
CA LEU A 261 -18.96 5.08 -4.88
C LEU A 261 -18.71 3.67 -4.32
N GLN A 262 -19.79 2.98 -3.97
CA GLN A 262 -19.74 1.55 -3.69
C GLN A 262 -19.97 0.78 -5.01
N LEU A 263 -18.96 0.03 -5.41
CA LEU A 263 -18.95 -0.92 -6.52
C LEU A 263 -18.92 -2.35 -5.97
N GLU A 264 -18.95 -3.32 -6.88
CA GLU A 264 -18.70 -4.72 -6.55
C GLU A 264 -17.25 -4.88 -6.08
N ASP A 265 -17.11 -5.38 -4.87
CA ASP A 265 -15.86 -5.70 -4.21
C ASP A 265 -15.27 -7.02 -4.73
N ASP A 266 -14.01 -7.28 -4.35
CA ASP A 266 -13.34 -8.53 -4.70
C ASP A 266 -14.10 -9.72 -4.11
N ILE A 267 -14.22 -10.82 -4.87
CA ILE A 267 -14.90 -12.02 -4.42
C ILE A 267 -14.29 -12.58 -3.12
N HIS A 268 -12.99 -12.46 -2.92
CA HIS A 268 -12.34 -12.91 -1.69
C HIS A 268 -12.75 -12.05 -0.49
N HIS A 269 -12.86 -10.73 -0.68
CA HIS A 269 -13.37 -9.81 0.34
C HIS A 269 -14.81 -10.14 0.70
N ARG A 270 -15.71 -10.33 -0.29
CA ARG A 270 -17.11 -10.75 -0.06
C ARG A 270 -17.24 -12.03 0.73
N LYS A 271 -16.29 -12.96 0.54
CA LYS A 271 -16.28 -14.21 1.28
C LYS A 271 -15.79 -14.04 2.71
N GLY A 272 -15.22 -12.89 3.06
CA GLY A 272 -14.77 -12.51 4.40
C GLY A 272 -13.25 -12.61 4.59
N MET A 273 -12.46 -12.70 3.51
CA MET A 273 -11.01 -12.76 3.63
C MET A 273 -10.42 -11.38 3.91
N ALA A 274 -9.41 -11.35 4.77
CA ALA A 274 -8.59 -10.17 5.05
C ALA A 274 -7.30 -10.18 4.21
N CYS A 275 -6.62 -9.04 4.13
CA CYS A 275 -5.36 -8.92 3.37
C CYS A 275 -4.32 -9.98 3.78
N ILE A 276 -4.22 -10.26 5.09
CA ILE A 276 -3.25 -11.22 5.64
C ILE A 276 -3.61 -12.69 5.35
N ASP A 277 -4.83 -12.99 4.89
CA ASP A 277 -5.21 -14.36 4.54
C ASP A 277 -4.45 -14.83 3.30
N CYS A 278 -4.15 -13.90 2.40
CA CYS A 278 -3.26 -14.10 1.26
C CYS A 278 -1.83 -13.69 1.61
N HIS A 279 -1.61 -12.41 1.98
CA HIS A 279 -0.27 -11.87 2.14
C HIS A 279 0.47 -12.45 3.34
N THR A 280 1.68 -12.95 3.09
CA THR A 280 2.46 -13.66 4.13
C THR A 280 3.22 -12.69 5.02
N ARG A 281 3.71 -13.22 6.15
CA ARG A 281 4.61 -12.49 7.05
C ARG A 281 5.86 -12.01 6.29
N GLU A 282 6.45 -12.86 5.48
CA GLU A 282 7.70 -12.57 4.78
C GLU A 282 7.50 -11.60 3.61
N GLU A 283 6.29 -11.54 3.01
CA GLU A 283 5.93 -10.47 2.07
C GLU A 283 5.73 -9.12 2.77
N ILE A 284 5.05 -9.09 3.91
CA ILE A 284 4.67 -7.84 4.57
C ILE A 284 5.85 -7.30 5.40
N MET A 285 6.36 -8.11 6.33
CA MET A 285 7.45 -7.72 7.24
C MET A 285 8.83 -7.80 6.59
N GLY A 286 8.92 -8.38 5.39
CA GLY A 286 10.18 -8.65 4.70
C GLY A 286 10.80 -9.98 5.12
N ASP A 287 11.70 -10.50 4.27
CA ASP A 287 12.43 -11.76 4.49
C ASP A 287 13.93 -11.55 4.72
N GLY A 288 14.32 -10.29 4.94
CA GLY A 288 15.71 -9.87 5.12
C GLY A 288 16.42 -9.53 3.82
N LYS A 289 15.89 -9.90 2.65
CA LYS A 289 16.45 -9.47 1.36
C LYS A 289 16.03 -8.04 1.02
N SER A 290 16.95 -7.31 0.39
CA SER A 290 16.67 -5.99 -0.15
C SER A 290 16.10 -6.16 -1.56
N TYR A 291 14.90 -5.62 -1.76
CA TYR A 291 14.24 -5.60 -3.06
C TYR A 291 14.20 -4.17 -3.60
N ALA A 292 14.40 -4.04 -4.92
CA ALA A 292 14.22 -2.77 -5.62
C ALA A 292 12.75 -2.59 -6.02
N HIS A 293 12.08 -3.70 -6.31
CA HIS A 293 10.74 -3.72 -6.88
C HIS A 293 9.79 -4.62 -6.10
N TYR A 294 8.51 -4.25 -6.05
CA TYR A 294 7.54 -4.95 -5.19
C TYR A 294 7.27 -6.37 -5.67
N GLU A 295 7.27 -6.60 -6.98
CA GLU A 295 7.07 -7.91 -7.59
C GLU A 295 8.15 -8.93 -7.21
N GLU A 296 9.35 -8.48 -6.83
CA GLU A 296 10.44 -9.33 -6.35
C GLU A 296 10.21 -9.79 -4.89
N GLN A 297 9.51 -8.97 -4.11
CA GLN A 297 9.19 -9.27 -2.71
C GLN A 297 7.99 -10.21 -2.61
N LEU A 298 7.02 -10.11 -3.51
CA LEU A 298 5.83 -10.97 -3.56
C LEU A 298 6.18 -12.44 -3.78
N GLU A 299 5.38 -13.31 -3.19
CA GLU A 299 5.44 -14.78 -3.33
C GLU A 299 4.07 -15.43 -3.53
N ILE A 300 2.98 -14.67 -3.32
CA ILE A 300 1.61 -15.16 -3.47
C ILE A 300 1.09 -14.83 -4.87
N ASN A 301 0.43 -15.81 -5.47
CA ASN A 301 -0.30 -15.67 -6.71
C ASN A 301 -1.59 -16.50 -6.67
N CYS A 302 -2.39 -16.41 -7.74
CA CYS A 302 -3.67 -17.12 -7.82
C CYS A 302 -3.49 -18.64 -7.68
N THR A 303 -2.46 -19.22 -8.31
CA THR A 303 -2.21 -20.68 -8.31
C THR A 303 -1.67 -21.22 -6.98
N THR A 304 -1.22 -20.33 -6.08
CA THR A 304 -0.89 -20.69 -4.70
C THR A 304 -2.09 -21.32 -3.99
N CYS A 305 -3.30 -20.82 -4.27
CA CYS A 305 -4.55 -21.33 -3.69
C CYS A 305 -5.43 -22.07 -4.71
N HIS A 306 -5.35 -21.71 -5.98
CA HIS A 306 -6.12 -22.32 -7.07
C HIS A 306 -5.24 -23.26 -7.90
N SER A 307 -4.89 -24.40 -7.32
CA SER A 307 -4.16 -25.47 -7.99
C SER A 307 -4.51 -26.84 -7.39
N PRO A 308 -4.11 -27.95 -8.04
CA PRO A 308 -4.33 -29.30 -7.49
C PRO A 308 -3.62 -29.56 -6.16
N THR A 309 -2.53 -28.82 -5.89
CA THR A 309 -1.72 -28.92 -4.67
C THR A 309 -1.45 -27.52 -4.10
N PRO A 310 -2.49 -26.86 -3.54
CA PRO A 310 -2.37 -25.50 -3.05
C PRO A 310 -1.55 -25.42 -1.75
N GLY A 311 -1.10 -24.21 -1.42
CA GLY A 311 -0.42 -23.90 -0.16
C GLY A 311 1.09 -23.70 -0.27
N THR A 312 1.69 -23.81 -1.45
CA THR A 312 3.12 -23.50 -1.66
C THR A 312 3.28 -22.20 -2.43
N THR A 313 4.03 -21.24 -1.87
CA THR A 313 4.31 -19.94 -2.50
C THR A 313 5.32 -20.08 -3.65
N THR A 314 5.47 -19.04 -4.48
CA THR A 314 6.48 -19.03 -5.56
C THR A 314 7.92 -19.03 -5.04
N LYS A 315 8.12 -18.73 -3.75
CA LYS A 315 9.41 -18.84 -3.05
C LYS A 315 9.53 -20.15 -2.23
N GLU A 316 8.73 -21.15 -2.57
CA GLU A 316 8.76 -22.51 -2.00
C GLU A 316 8.42 -22.56 -0.50
N ARG A 317 7.72 -21.55 0.03
CA ARG A 317 7.28 -21.53 1.44
C ARG A 317 5.89 -22.14 1.57
N GLN A 318 5.64 -22.81 2.68
CA GLN A 318 4.32 -23.37 2.98
C GLN A 318 3.43 -22.33 3.67
N LEU A 319 2.21 -22.17 3.17
CA LEU A 319 1.17 -21.41 3.84
C LEU A 319 0.71 -22.14 5.09
N ASN A 320 0.69 -21.43 6.20
CA ASN A 320 0.27 -21.96 7.50
C ASN A 320 -1.26 -21.97 7.70
N ASN A 321 -2.02 -21.53 6.70
CA ASN A 321 -3.46 -21.39 6.76
C ASN A 321 -4.19 -22.13 5.63
N ILE A 322 -3.53 -23.09 4.99
CA ILE A 322 -4.19 -24.05 4.10
C ILE A 322 -4.30 -25.39 4.84
N SER A 323 -5.48 -26.00 4.78
CA SER A 323 -5.74 -27.32 5.35
C SER A 323 -6.46 -28.18 4.32
N GLY A 324 -6.31 -29.51 4.43
CA GLY A 324 -6.95 -30.44 3.52
C GLY A 324 -6.08 -31.65 3.17
N LYS A 325 -6.74 -32.72 2.74
CA LYS A 325 -6.14 -33.94 2.19
C LYS A 325 -7.05 -34.49 1.10
N ASN A 326 -6.52 -35.34 0.23
CA ASN A 326 -7.29 -36.08 -0.79
C ASN A 326 -8.07 -35.17 -1.77
N GLY A 327 -7.45 -34.08 -2.24
CA GLY A 327 -8.02 -33.20 -3.26
C GLY A 327 -9.12 -32.24 -2.78
N THR A 328 -9.41 -32.21 -1.47
CA THR A 328 -10.28 -31.20 -0.86
C THR A 328 -9.44 -30.32 0.04
N PHE A 329 -9.31 -29.04 -0.32
CA PHE A 329 -8.52 -28.06 0.41
C PHE A 329 -9.37 -26.85 0.79
N SER A 330 -9.06 -26.27 1.94
CA SER A 330 -9.68 -25.05 2.44
C SER A 330 -8.60 -24.10 2.95
N LEU A 331 -8.78 -22.81 2.68
CA LEU A 331 -8.06 -21.75 3.37
C LEU A 331 -8.79 -21.41 4.66
N ILE A 332 -8.06 -21.30 5.76
CA ILE A 332 -8.57 -20.87 7.06
C ILE A 332 -8.19 -19.40 7.23
N SER A 333 -9.17 -18.51 7.48
CA SER A 333 -8.86 -17.10 7.73
C SER A 333 -8.03 -16.95 9.01
N LYS A 334 -6.97 -16.16 8.93
CA LYS A 334 -6.07 -15.84 10.04
C LYS A 334 -6.71 -14.87 11.04
N VAL A 335 -7.80 -14.20 10.66
CA VAL A 335 -8.50 -13.23 11.52
C VAL A 335 -9.58 -13.94 12.35
N ASP A 336 -10.55 -14.59 11.72
CA ASP A 336 -11.74 -15.14 12.39
C ASP A 336 -11.78 -16.68 12.43
N GLY A 337 -10.88 -17.36 11.72
CA GLY A 337 -10.85 -18.83 11.64
C GLY A 337 -11.88 -19.43 10.67
N LYS A 338 -12.58 -18.60 9.90
CA LYS A 338 -13.55 -19.07 8.90
C LYS A 338 -12.87 -19.90 7.83
N GLU A 339 -13.51 -21.01 7.46
CA GLU A 339 -13.03 -21.87 6.38
C GLU A 339 -13.59 -21.42 5.02
N HIS A 340 -12.70 -21.39 4.03
CA HIS A 340 -12.98 -21.04 2.64
C HIS A 340 -12.55 -22.20 1.73
N PRO A 341 -13.49 -22.97 1.17
CA PRO A 341 -13.16 -24.06 0.26
C PRO A 341 -12.40 -23.54 -0.97
N LEU A 342 -11.25 -24.13 -1.25
CA LEU A 342 -10.45 -23.84 -2.42
C LEU A 342 -10.97 -24.62 -3.62
N LYS A 343 -10.91 -23.97 -4.79
CA LYS A 343 -11.38 -24.54 -6.06
C LYS A 343 -10.27 -24.52 -7.08
N GLU A 344 -10.11 -25.60 -7.82
CA GLU A 344 -9.21 -25.63 -8.97
C GLU A 344 -9.73 -24.73 -10.09
N PRO A 345 -8.82 -24.19 -10.94
CA PRO A 345 -9.19 -23.52 -12.17
C PRO A 345 -10.05 -24.42 -13.07
N LYS A 346 -10.99 -23.81 -13.80
CA LYS A 346 -11.93 -24.55 -14.65
C LYS A 346 -11.22 -25.12 -15.90
N LYS A 347 -11.23 -26.44 -16.04
CA LYS A 347 -10.73 -27.16 -17.24
C LYS A 347 -11.53 -26.77 -18.51
N GLY A 348 -10.84 -26.76 -19.64
CA GLY A 348 -11.33 -26.29 -20.94
C GLY A 348 -11.48 -24.76 -21.08
N THR A 349 -11.19 -23.98 -20.03
CA THR A 349 -11.31 -22.50 -20.06
C THR A 349 -10.06 -21.84 -19.51
N CYS A 350 -9.60 -22.26 -18.33
CA CYS A 350 -8.39 -21.73 -17.71
C CYS A 350 -7.10 -22.31 -18.30
N ASP A 351 -7.20 -23.44 -18.99
CA ASP A 351 -6.14 -24.15 -19.72
C ASP A 351 -6.28 -24.00 -21.25
N TYR A 352 -7.10 -23.04 -21.71
CA TYR A 352 -7.26 -22.77 -23.14
C TYR A 352 -5.96 -22.21 -23.74
N GLU A 353 -5.37 -22.94 -24.70
CA GLU A 353 -4.04 -22.62 -25.25
C GLU A 353 -3.93 -21.19 -25.81
N GLY A 354 -4.99 -20.71 -26.49
CA GLY A 354 -5.02 -19.34 -27.03
C GLY A 354 -4.89 -18.25 -25.97
N HIS A 355 -5.19 -18.56 -24.71
CA HIS A 355 -5.16 -17.65 -23.58
C HIS A 355 -4.12 -18.00 -22.52
N ARG A 356 -3.21 -18.95 -22.79
CA ARG A 356 -2.22 -19.41 -21.81
C ARG A 356 -1.30 -18.32 -21.23
N ARG A 357 -1.16 -17.19 -21.95
CA ARG A 357 -0.36 -16.03 -21.53
C ARG A 357 -1.14 -15.07 -20.63
N LEU A 358 -2.47 -15.20 -20.52
CA LEU A 358 -3.26 -14.28 -19.70
C LEU A 358 -3.08 -14.61 -18.23
N THR A 359 -2.75 -13.61 -17.42
CA THR A 359 -2.84 -13.75 -15.98
C THR A 359 -4.30 -13.87 -15.52
N CYS A 360 -4.52 -14.51 -14.38
CA CYS A 360 -5.87 -14.77 -13.88
C CYS A 360 -6.66 -13.48 -13.66
N GLU A 361 -6.03 -12.46 -13.09
CA GLU A 361 -6.64 -11.15 -12.86
C GLU A 361 -6.97 -10.42 -14.16
N SER A 362 -6.21 -10.63 -15.25
CA SER A 362 -6.53 -10.08 -16.58
C SER A 362 -7.87 -10.59 -17.11
N CYS A 363 -8.25 -11.82 -16.73
CA CYS A 363 -9.55 -12.41 -17.05
C CYS A 363 -10.62 -12.08 -15.99
N HIS A 364 -10.27 -12.10 -14.70
CA HIS A 364 -11.25 -12.05 -13.62
C HIS A 364 -11.48 -10.66 -13.00
N SER A 365 -10.72 -9.63 -13.36
CA SER A 365 -10.95 -8.28 -12.86
C SER A 365 -11.89 -7.51 -13.79
N SER A 366 -13.06 -7.13 -13.28
CA SER A 366 -14.09 -6.45 -14.08
C SER A 366 -13.89 -4.94 -14.21
N TRP A 367 -13.17 -4.32 -13.28
CA TRP A 367 -12.94 -2.88 -13.25
C TRP A 367 -11.61 -2.58 -12.56
N VAL A 368 -11.03 -1.40 -12.81
CA VAL A 368 -9.82 -0.93 -12.14
C VAL A 368 -9.89 0.59 -11.99
N PRO A 369 -9.51 1.17 -10.83
CA PRO A 369 -9.41 2.62 -10.70
C PRO A 369 -8.22 3.14 -11.51
N GLN A 370 -8.46 4.14 -12.35
CA GLN A 370 -7.45 4.74 -13.23
C GLN A 370 -7.45 6.25 -13.05
N CYS A 371 -6.30 6.80 -12.64
CA CYS A 371 -6.09 8.23 -12.42
C CYS A 371 -5.30 8.79 -13.60
N TYR A 372 -5.91 9.69 -14.37
CA TYR A 372 -5.36 10.19 -15.62
C TYR A 372 -4.85 11.62 -15.45
N GLY A 373 -3.63 11.88 -15.94
CA GLY A 373 -2.97 13.19 -15.95
C GLY A 373 -2.82 13.82 -14.56
N CYS A 374 -1.67 13.65 -13.93
CA CYS A 374 -1.32 14.28 -12.66
C CYS A 374 -0.70 15.68 -12.90
N HIS A 375 -1.41 16.74 -12.53
CA HIS A 375 -0.93 18.11 -12.64
C HIS A 375 -0.20 18.48 -11.36
N VAL A 376 1.10 18.62 -11.45
CA VAL A 376 1.96 18.86 -10.30
C VAL A 376 2.58 20.25 -10.40
N LYS A 377 2.35 21.09 -9.39
CA LYS A 377 2.93 22.44 -9.33
C LYS A 377 3.78 22.60 -8.08
N ARG A 378 4.98 23.17 -8.23
CA ARG A 378 5.78 23.69 -7.12
C ARG A 378 5.89 25.20 -7.19
N ASP A 379 5.58 25.89 -6.09
CA ASP A 379 5.75 27.35 -5.95
C ASP A 379 6.76 27.70 -4.86
N LEU A 380 7.92 28.23 -5.25
CA LEU A 380 9.01 28.57 -4.32
C LEU A 380 8.76 29.83 -3.49
N ARG A 381 7.69 30.59 -3.75
CA ARG A 381 7.32 31.77 -2.94
C ARG A 381 6.67 31.40 -1.61
N GLU A 382 6.19 30.17 -1.51
CA GLU A 382 5.47 29.65 -0.36
C GLU A 382 6.25 28.52 0.32
N THR A 383 5.75 28.04 1.47
CA THR A 383 6.31 26.90 2.18
C THR A 383 5.35 25.72 2.19
N HIS A 384 5.89 24.54 2.47
CA HIS A 384 5.11 23.34 2.76
C HIS A 384 5.83 22.53 3.83
N LEU A 385 5.05 21.92 4.71
CA LEU A 385 5.51 20.92 5.64
C LEU A 385 6.23 19.76 4.95
N ASP A 386 7.52 19.63 5.23
CA ASP A 386 8.30 18.43 4.99
C ASP A 386 7.91 17.38 6.02
N LYS A 387 7.23 16.32 5.58
CA LYS A 387 6.61 15.32 6.47
C LYS A 387 7.62 14.31 7.03
N LEU A 388 8.88 14.35 6.59
CA LEU A 388 9.96 13.59 7.23
C LEU A 388 10.58 14.34 8.41
N THR A 389 10.77 15.67 8.30
CA THR A 389 11.41 16.48 9.34
C THR A 389 10.44 17.24 10.22
N LEU A 390 9.16 17.31 9.82
CA LEU A 390 8.08 18.08 10.45
C LEU A 390 8.38 19.58 10.53
N LYS A 391 9.08 20.10 9.51
CA LYS A 391 9.41 21.52 9.39
C LYS A 391 8.80 22.09 8.11
N GLU A 392 8.30 23.31 8.20
CA GLU A 392 7.97 24.09 7.01
C GLU A 392 9.26 24.40 6.24
N THR A 393 9.26 24.09 4.94
CA THR A 393 10.40 24.32 4.04
C THR A 393 9.94 25.00 2.76
N PRO A 394 10.79 25.80 2.07
CA PRO A 394 10.40 26.51 0.85
C PRO A 394 9.90 25.56 -0.25
N GLY A 395 8.94 26.01 -1.05
CA GLY A 395 8.31 25.24 -2.12
C GLY A 395 6.99 24.62 -1.69
N TRP A 396 5.88 25.32 -1.95
CA TRP A 396 4.54 24.77 -1.85
C TRP A 396 4.25 23.81 -3.00
N TRP A 397 3.63 22.67 -2.72
CA TRP A 397 3.29 21.67 -3.74
C TRP A 397 1.79 21.49 -3.79
N GLU A 398 1.27 21.47 -5.01
CA GLU A 398 -0.12 21.19 -5.32
C GLU A 398 -0.18 20.05 -6.33
N GLU A 399 -1.08 19.10 -6.10
CA GLU A 399 -1.35 17.97 -6.99
C GLU A 399 -2.82 18.00 -7.38
N GLY A 400 -3.07 18.03 -8.69
CA GLY A 400 -4.38 17.86 -9.31
C GLY A 400 -4.39 16.66 -10.25
N ARG A 401 -5.59 16.24 -10.66
CA ARG A 401 -5.76 15.18 -11.67
C ARG A 401 -6.68 15.68 -12.77
N SER A 402 -6.45 15.27 -14.02
CA SER A 402 -7.37 15.58 -15.12
C SER A 402 -8.71 14.91 -14.90
N TYR A 403 -8.70 13.60 -14.64
CA TYR A 403 -9.90 12.82 -14.34
C TYR A 403 -9.57 11.47 -13.69
N LEU A 404 -10.55 10.84 -13.05
CA LEU A 404 -10.46 9.51 -12.44
C LEU A 404 -11.61 8.66 -12.98
N ARG A 405 -11.33 7.43 -13.38
CA ARG A 405 -12.36 6.50 -13.87
C ARG A 405 -12.24 5.14 -13.20
N TYR A 406 -13.34 4.41 -13.12
CA TYR A 406 -13.34 2.98 -12.84
C TYR A 406 -13.76 2.28 -14.13
N GLU A 407 -12.79 1.76 -14.85
CA GLU A 407 -12.99 1.28 -16.22
C GLU A 407 -12.45 -0.13 -16.37
N LYS A 408 -12.76 -0.71 -17.53
CA LYS A 408 -12.22 -2.01 -17.95
C LYS A 408 -10.69 -1.95 -17.94
N PRO A 409 -10.01 -2.96 -17.38
CA PRO A 409 -8.55 -2.98 -17.37
C PRO A 409 -7.97 -3.05 -18.78
N MET A 410 -7.00 -2.17 -19.05
CA MET A 410 -6.13 -2.27 -20.22
C MET A 410 -5.14 -3.42 -20.02
N LEU A 411 -4.76 -4.08 -21.11
CA LEU A 411 -3.82 -5.20 -21.11
C LEU A 411 -2.54 -4.84 -21.87
N ALA A 412 -1.44 -5.43 -21.42
CA ALA A 412 -0.12 -5.28 -22.03
C ALA A 412 0.71 -6.55 -21.83
N VAL A 413 1.90 -6.60 -22.42
CA VAL A 413 2.82 -7.73 -22.28
C VAL A 413 3.89 -7.41 -21.24
N TRP A 414 4.03 -8.27 -20.23
CA TRP A 414 5.14 -8.22 -19.28
C TRP A 414 5.90 -9.54 -19.34
N GLY A 415 7.13 -9.48 -19.86
CA GLY A 415 7.90 -10.69 -20.15
C GLY A 415 7.17 -11.58 -21.17
N LYS A 416 6.63 -12.71 -20.71
CA LYS A 416 5.86 -13.65 -21.54
C LYS A 416 4.35 -13.57 -21.30
N GLU A 417 3.92 -12.93 -20.22
CA GLU A 417 2.54 -12.87 -19.78
C GLU A 417 1.83 -11.64 -20.34
N VAL A 418 0.51 -11.69 -20.37
CA VAL A 418 -0.41 -10.59 -20.65
C VAL A 418 -1.05 -10.20 -19.33
N VAL A 419 -0.77 -8.97 -18.90
CA VAL A 419 -1.10 -8.44 -17.58
C VAL A 419 -1.99 -7.20 -17.69
N ILE A 420 -2.66 -6.85 -16.60
CA ILE A 420 -3.34 -5.56 -16.47
C ILE A 420 -2.31 -4.44 -16.36
N VAL A 421 -2.55 -3.36 -17.11
CA VAL A 421 -1.85 -2.09 -16.97
C VAL A 421 -2.83 -0.95 -16.72
N THR A 422 -2.35 0.06 -16.00
CA THR A 422 -3.06 1.30 -15.73
C THR A 422 -2.11 2.49 -15.89
N PRO A 423 -2.62 3.72 -15.93
CA PRO A 423 -1.78 4.88 -15.64
C PRO A 423 -1.01 4.66 -14.34
N GLY A 424 0.31 4.79 -14.40
CA GLY A 424 1.20 4.81 -13.25
C GLY A 424 1.39 6.24 -12.77
N CYS A 425 2.48 6.88 -13.24
CA CYS A 425 2.71 8.31 -13.07
C CYS A 425 2.57 9.00 -14.43
N GLN A 426 1.59 9.89 -14.55
CA GLN A 426 1.34 10.72 -15.75
C GLN A 426 1.52 12.18 -15.38
N ASP A 427 2.76 12.55 -15.07
CA ASP A 427 3.06 13.82 -14.42
C ASP A 427 3.20 14.94 -15.46
N ILE A 428 2.47 16.03 -15.24
CA ILE A 428 2.59 17.31 -15.93
C ILE A 428 3.11 18.29 -14.88
N VAL A 429 4.41 18.55 -14.89
CA VAL A 429 5.09 19.27 -13.82
C VAL A 429 5.36 20.72 -14.22
N THR A 430 4.94 21.66 -13.37
CA THR A 430 5.21 23.09 -13.49
C THR A 430 5.95 23.61 -12.26
N LEU A 431 7.12 24.21 -12.44
CA LEU A 431 7.91 24.81 -11.37
C LEU A 431 7.88 26.33 -11.48
N ILE A 432 7.54 27.00 -10.38
CA ILE A 432 7.56 28.46 -10.23
C ILE A 432 8.73 28.83 -9.32
N ASN A 433 9.56 29.78 -9.77
CA ASN A 433 10.71 30.25 -9.01
C ASN A 433 10.32 31.23 -7.89
N ALA A 434 11.29 31.66 -7.09
CA ALA A 434 11.07 32.58 -5.97
C ALA A 434 10.59 33.97 -6.41
N ASP A 435 10.79 34.35 -7.68
CA ASP A 435 10.31 35.61 -8.25
C ASP A 435 8.86 35.50 -8.79
N GLY A 436 8.28 34.29 -8.77
CA GLY A 436 6.93 34.01 -9.26
C GLY A 436 6.83 33.73 -10.76
N ALA A 437 7.96 33.61 -11.46
CA ALA A 437 7.99 33.26 -12.87
C ALA A 437 8.07 31.72 -13.07
N PRO A 438 7.51 31.19 -14.16
CA PRO A 438 7.76 29.81 -14.56
C PRO A 438 9.25 29.56 -14.81
N ASP A 439 9.80 28.52 -14.17
CA ASP A 439 11.21 28.14 -14.26
C ASP A 439 11.39 26.96 -15.23
N ARG A 440 10.76 25.83 -14.90
CA ARG A 440 10.84 24.60 -15.69
C ARG A 440 9.49 23.92 -15.77
N GLN A 441 9.19 23.36 -16.94
CA GLN A 441 8.03 22.51 -17.16
C GLN A 441 8.45 21.23 -17.88
N PHE A 442 7.86 20.10 -17.51
CA PHE A 442 8.11 18.82 -18.18
C PHE A 442 6.95 17.85 -18.01
N ASN A 443 6.82 16.93 -18.96
CA ASN A 443 5.84 15.85 -18.96
C ASN A 443 6.55 14.49 -18.76
N SER A 444 6.04 13.63 -17.88
CA SER A 444 6.53 12.26 -17.69
C SER A 444 5.37 11.28 -17.59
N PHE A 445 5.14 10.54 -18.67
CA PHE A 445 3.97 9.67 -18.84
C PHE A 445 4.36 8.21 -18.83
N THR A 446 3.87 7.47 -17.84
CA THR A 446 4.20 6.06 -17.64
C THR A 446 2.96 5.23 -17.32
N MET A 447 2.84 4.09 -17.98
CA MET A 447 1.89 3.03 -17.66
C MET A 447 2.56 1.98 -16.76
N ALA A 448 1.81 1.46 -15.80
CA ALA A 448 2.31 0.50 -14.82
C ALA A 448 1.42 -0.75 -14.76
N ALA A 449 2.05 -1.91 -14.61
CA ALA A 449 1.34 -3.13 -14.29
C ALA A 449 0.94 -3.15 -12.81
N LEU A 450 -0.30 -3.57 -12.52
CA LEU A 450 -0.78 -3.75 -11.16
C LEU A 450 -1.89 -4.80 -11.09
N ASN A 451 -2.03 -5.46 -9.94
CA ASN A 451 -3.22 -6.25 -9.63
C ASN A 451 -4.29 -5.33 -8.99
N PRO A 452 -5.47 -5.18 -9.59
CA PRO A 452 -6.47 -4.21 -9.16
C PRO A 452 -7.19 -4.60 -7.87
N HIS A 453 -7.10 -5.87 -7.45
CA HIS A 453 -7.85 -6.43 -6.31
C HIS A 453 -9.36 -6.24 -6.46
N THR A 454 -9.88 -6.59 -7.65
CA THR A 454 -11.30 -6.47 -8.00
C THR A 454 -11.79 -7.76 -8.67
N THR A 455 -11.22 -8.89 -8.26
CA THR A 455 -11.47 -10.22 -8.84
C THR A 455 -12.92 -10.60 -8.67
N GLN A 456 -13.55 -11.09 -9.74
CA GLN A 456 -14.93 -11.53 -9.77
C GLN A 456 -15.04 -13.02 -10.10
N THR A 457 -16.18 -13.62 -9.78
CA THR A 457 -16.46 -15.03 -10.12
C THR A 457 -16.54 -15.27 -11.63
N GLY A 458 -17.01 -14.26 -12.38
CA GLY A 458 -17.07 -14.30 -13.83
C GLY A 458 -15.80 -13.74 -14.46
N GLY A 459 -15.36 -14.37 -15.56
CA GLY A 459 -14.33 -13.80 -16.42
C GLY A 459 -14.90 -12.72 -17.35
N ARG A 460 -14.05 -11.86 -17.88
CA ARG A 460 -14.37 -10.86 -18.90
C ARG A 460 -14.87 -11.55 -20.17
N SER A 461 -15.83 -10.91 -20.85
CA SER A 461 -16.37 -11.41 -22.12
C SER A 461 -15.34 -11.34 -23.24
N CYS A 462 -15.44 -12.19 -24.26
CA CYS A 462 -14.55 -12.18 -25.42
C CYS A 462 -14.53 -10.80 -26.11
N VAL A 463 -15.68 -10.14 -26.25
CA VAL A 463 -15.83 -8.82 -26.88
C VAL A 463 -15.04 -7.75 -26.13
N ASP A 464 -14.93 -7.89 -24.80
CA ASP A 464 -14.22 -6.94 -23.97
C ASP A 464 -12.71 -6.90 -24.24
N CYS A 465 -12.13 -8.03 -24.67
CA CYS A 465 -10.71 -8.12 -24.98
C CYS A 465 -10.44 -8.02 -26.49
N HIS A 466 -11.29 -8.61 -27.32
CA HIS A 466 -11.06 -8.75 -28.76
C HIS A 466 -11.71 -7.67 -29.62
N ALA A 467 -12.56 -6.81 -29.05
CA ALA A 467 -13.22 -5.73 -29.78
C ALA A 467 -13.16 -4.37 -29.07
N SER A 468 -12.47 -4.29 -27.93
CA SER A 468 -12.31 -3.02 -27.19
C SER A 468 -10.97 -2.37 -27.52
N PRO A 469 -10.94 -1.18 -28.15
CA PRO A 469 -9.69 -0.44 -28.36
C PRO A 469 -9.00 -0.09 -27.03
N LYS A 470 -9.82 0.20 -26.00
CA LYS A 470 -9.34 0.52 -24.66
C LYS A 470 -8.56 -0.64 -24.04
N THR A 471 -9.12 -1.84 -24.08
CA THR A 471 -8.49 -3.03 -23.49
C THR A 471 -7.16 -3.37 -24.15
N ILE A 472 -7.02 -3.19 -25.46
CA ILE A 472 -5.77 -3.46 -26.19
C ILE A 472 -4.76 -2.29 -26.15
N GLY A 473 -5.07 -1.23 -25.41
CA GLY A 473 -4.16 -0.13 -25.14
C GLY A 473 -4.21 1.04 -26.11
N LEU A 474 -5.12 1.07 -27.07
CA LEU A 474 -5.31 2.21 -27.96
C LEU A 474 -5.94 3.42 -27.26
N GLY A 475 -6.67 3.15 -26.16
CA GLY A 475 -7.49 4.13 -25.46
C GLY A 475 -8.94 4.10 -25.94
N THR A 476 -9.73 5.04 -25.43
CA THR A 476 -11.15 5.13 -25.74
C THR A 476 -11.34 5.76 -27.10
N GLY A 477 -12.11 5.12 -27.97
CA GLY A 477 -12.28 5.57 -29.35
C GLY A 477 -13.04 4.59 -30.22
N THR A 478 -13.06 4.89 -31.51
CA THR A 478 -13.73 4.06 -32.52
C THR A 478 -12.70 3.34 -33.38
N LEU A 479 -12.87 2.03 -33.54
CA LEU A 479 -12.14 1.24 -34.51
C LEU A 479 -12.97 1.11 -35.80
N GLN A 480 -12.30 1.31 -36.93
CA GLN A 480 -12.88 1.08 -38.24
C GLN A 480 -11.96 0.15 -39.04
N ARG A 481 -12.54 -0.86 -39.69
CA ARG A 481 -11.83 -1.67 -40.69
C ARG A 481 -12.34 -1.32 -42.07
N LYS A 482 -11.44 -0.94 -42.99
CA LYS A 482 -11.78 -0.63 -44.39
C LYS A 482 -10.68 -1.17 -45.31
N GLY A 483 -11.07 -1.98 -46.30
CA GLY A 483 -10.11 -2.58 -47.25
C GLY A 483 -9.04 -3.43 -46.58
N GLY A 484 -9.41 -4.19 -45.53
CA GLY A 484 -8.48 -5.02 -44.75
C GLY A 484 -7.65 -4.27 -43.71
N GLU A 485 -7.64 -2.93 -43.71
CA GLU A 485 -6.83 -2.13 -42.80
C GLU A 485 -7.64 -1.58 -41.62
N TRP A 486 -7.03 -1.57 -40.44
CA TRP A 486 -7.59 -0.97 -39.23
C TRP A 486 -7.18 0.50 -39.09
N SER A 487 -8.16 1.33 -38.76
CA SER A 487 -7.98 2.73 -38.35
C SER A 487 -8.60 2.95 -36.98
N PHE A 488 -7.95 3.78 -36.17
CA PHE A 488 -8.42 4.13 -34.82
C PHE A 488 -8.62 5.64 -34.72
N PHE A 489 -9.78 6.05 -34.19
CA PHE A 489 -10.14 7.43 -33.95
C PHE A 489 -10.32 7.63 -32.44
N PRO A 490 -9.32 8.19 -31.73
CA PRO A 490 -9.39 8.36 -30.29
C PRO A 490 -10.39 9.46 -29.90
N VAL A 491 -10.98 9.31 -28.71
CA VAL A 491 -11.77 10.37 -28.05
C VAL A 491 -10.84 11.37 -27.36
N ASP A 492 -9.79 10.87 -26.69
CA ASP A 492 -8.78 11.71 -26.02
C ASP A 492 -7.60 11.97 -26.98
N GLN A 493 -7.20 13.22 -27.14
CA GLN A 493 -6.08 13.62 -28.01
C GLN A 493 -4.84 14.04 -27.21
N GLY A 494 -4.89 13.96 -25.88
CA GLY A 494 -3.90 14.52 -24.98
C GLY A 494 -4.19 15.99 -24.65
N LEU A 495 -3.27 16.60 -23.93
CA LEU A 495 -3.35 17.98 -23.44
C LEU A 495 -2.22 18.81 -24.03
N GLU A 496 -2.52 20.06 -24.36
CA GLU A 496 -1.49 21.06 -24.63
C GLU A 496 -0.95 21.60 -23.31
N THR A 497 0.36 21.49 -23.11
CA THR A 497 1.05 21.97 -21.91
C THR A 497 2.20 22.87 -22.31
N GLY A 498 2.76 23.66 -21.38
CA GLY A 498 3.94 24.48 -21.70
C GLY A 498 5.22 23.65 -21.92
N ALA A 499 5.21 22.35 -21.65
CA ALA A 499 6.26 21.41 -22.05
C ALA A 499 6.03 20.74 -23.42
N GLY A 500 4.94 21.11 -24.12
CA GLY A 500 4.48 20.49 -25.37
C GLY A 500 3.27 19.57 -25.19
N PRO A 501 2.74 19.00 -26.29
CA PRO A 501 1.58 18.12 -26.24
C PRO A 501 1.88 16.82 -25.50
N THR A 502 0.92 16.35 -24.69
CA THR A 502 0.97 15.03 -24.08
C THR A 502 0.43 13.96 -25.04
N PRO A 503 0.76 12.67 -24.86
CA PRO A 503 -0.04 11.61 -25.47
C PRO A 503 -1.49 11.64 -24.94
N PRO A 504 -2.45 10.98 -25.62
CA PRO A 504 -3.74 10.65 -25.05
C PRO A 504 -3.56 10.02 -23.67
N LEU A 505 -4.23 10.56 -22.64
CA LEU A 505 -3.99 10.12 -21.27
C LEU A 505 -4.35 8.64 -21.11
N ASP A 506 -5.31 8.19 -21.90
CA ASP A 506 -5.92 6.88 -21.79
C ASP A 506 -5.39 5.86 -22.83
N GLY A 507 -4.45 6.27 -23.68
CA GLY A 507 -3.83 5.47 -24.74
C GLY A 507 -2.36 5.15 -24.47
N TYR A 508 -1.99 3.87 -24.55
CA TYR A 508 -0.63 3.36 -24.33
C TYR A 508 0.13 3.09 -25.64
N VAL A 509 -0.58 2.77 -26.71
CA VAL A 509 -0.02 2.39 -28.01
C VAL A 509 -0.90 2.90 -29.15
N ASP A 510 -0.32 3.15 -30.32
CA ASP A 510 -1.10 3.42 -31.52
C ASP A 510 -1.53 2.13 -32.26
N ILE A 511 -2.37 2.27 -33.30
CA ILE A 511 -2.87 1.14 -34.10
C ILE A 511 -1.76 0.39 -34.86
N ASN A 512 -0.59 1.00 -35.01
CA ASN A 512 0.58 0.40 -35.64
C ASN A 512 1.53 -0.26 -34.62
N GLY A 513 1.14 -0.34 -33.34
CA GLY A 513 1.95 -0.95 -32.29
C GLY A 513 3.11 -0.08 -31.79
N LYS A 514 3.13 1.23 -32.10
CA LYS A 514 4.14 2.14 -31.59
C LYS A 514 3.74 2.60 -30.17
N PRO A 515 4.58 2.39 -29.15
CA PRO A 515 4.30 2.89 -27.81
C PRO A 515 4.16 4.42 -27.78
N LEU A 516 3.15 4.90 -27.06
CA LEU A 516 2.86 6.33 -26.85
C LEU A 516 3.35 6.84 -25.49
N GLN A 517 3.46 5.95 -24.51
CA GLN A 517 3.89 6.25 -23.14
C GLN A 517 5.01 5.30 -22.69
N LYS A 518 5.76 5.70 -21.66
CA LYS A 518 6.77 4.84 -21.03
C LYS A 518 6.10 3.68 -20.30
N SER A 519 6.88 2.65 -20.02
CA SER A 519 6.48 1.52 -19.19
C SER A 519 7.17 1.59 -17.84
N SER A 520 6.51 1.08 -16.79
CA SER A 520 7.10 1.06 -15.45
C SER A 520 8.34 0.18 -15.32
N ARG A 521 8.49 -0.81 -16.20
CA ARG A 521 9.62 -1.74 -16.30
C ARG A 521 10.09 -1.85 -17.74
N GLY A 522 11.36 -2.22 -17.93
CA GLY A 522 11.97 -2.35 -19.26
C GLY A 522 11.42 -3.50 -20.09
N ASP A 523 10.86 -4.52 -19.45
CA ASP A 523 10.25 -5.71 -20.06
C ASP A 523 8.70 -5.66 -20.06
N LEU A 524 8.12 -4.55 -19.60
CA LEU A 524 6.71 -4.21 -19.77
C LEU A 524 6.56 -3.40 -21.05
N ARG A 525 5.65 -3.81 -21.94
CA ARG A 525 5.40 -3.11 -23.21
C ARG A 525 3.95 -3.25 -23.63
N PRO A 526 3.40 -2.30 -24.41
CA PRO A 526 2.11 -2.52 -25.06
C PRO A 526 2.20 -3.65 -26.09
N PHE A 527 1.04 -4.06 -26.60
CA PHE A 527 0.97 -4.95 -27.74
C PHE A 527 1.64 -4.34 -28.98
N ASN A 528 2.31 -5.17 -29.77
CA ASN A 528 2.82 -4.76 -31.08
C ASN A 528 1.71 -4.85 -32.15
N LYS A 529 2.03 -4.44 -33.39
CA LYS A 529 1.07 -4.43 -34.51
C LYS A 529 0.44 -5.79 -34.78
N ASP A 530 1.24 -6.85 -34.75
CA ASP A 530 0.79 -8.20 -35.09
C ASP A 530 -0.11 -8.76 -33.98
N GLU A 531 0.25 -8.51 -32.71
CA GLU A 531 -0.56 -8.85 -31.54
C GLU A 531 -1.91 -8.11 -31.60
N ILE A 532 -1.91 -6.79 -31.86
CA ILE A 532 -3.15 -5.99 -32.03
C ILE A 532 -4.02 -6.56 -33.15
N SER A 533 -3.43 -6.78 -34.33
CA SER A 533 -4.13 -7.29 -35.50
C SER A 533 -4.73 -8.68 -35.24
N GLY A 534 -3.97 -9.56 -34.60
CA GLY A 534 -4.42 -10.89 -34.21
C GLY A 534 -5.56 -10.87 -33.20
N ILE A 535 -5.48 -9.99 -32.20
CA ILE A 535 -6.54 -9.82 -31.19
C ILE A 535 -7.83 -9.31 -31.85
N LEU A 536 -7.75 -8.26 -32.67
CA LEU A 536 -8.91 -7.66 -33.34
C LEU A 536 -9.51 -8.57 -34.41
N ARG A 537 -8.70 -9.41 -35.06
CA ARG A 537 -9.17 -10.42 -36.01
C ARG A 537 -10.10 -11.42 -35.33
N VAL A 538 -9.75 -11.90 -34.13
CA VAL A 538 -10.65 -12.78 -33.35
C VAL A 538 -11.96 -12.05 -33.02
N GLY A 539 -11.92 -10.73 -32.81
CA GLY A 539 -13.11 -9.90 -32.60
C GLY A 539 -14.15 -10.03 -33.70
N LEU A 540 -13.73 -10.15 -34.96
CA LEU A 540 -14.61 -10.35 -36.12
C LEU A 540 -15.31 -11.71 -36.11
N CYS A 541 -14.73 -12.72 -35.44
CA CYS A 541 -15.34 -14.03 -35.32
C CYS A 541 -16.47 -14.07 -34.29
N LEU A 542 -16.54 -13.11 -33.36
CA LEU A 542 -17.38 -13.20 -32.16
C LEU A 542 -18.89 -13.03 -32.42
N GLU A 543 -19.29 -12.54 -33.59
CA GLU A 543 -20.71 -12.55 -33.97
C GLU A 543 -21.24 -13.98 -34.12
N CYS A 544 -20.42 -14.89 -34.67
CA CYS A 544 -20.77 -16.29 -34.93
C CYS A 544 -20.24 -17.23 -33.84
N HIS A 545 -19.04 -16.96 -33.30
CA HIS A 545 -18.29 -17.86 -32.42
C HIS A 545 -18.14 -17.25 -31.02
N LYS A 546 -19.06 -17.60 -30.10
CA LYS A 546 -19.19 -16.95 -28.79
C LYS A 546 -18.62 -17.74 -27.62
N SER A 547 -18.00 -18.90 -27.87
CA SER A 547 -17.56 -19.83 -26.83
C SER A 547 -16.17 -20.36 -27.13
N TYR A 548 -15.35 -20.54 -26.09
CA TYR A 548 -14.05 -21.20 -26.15
C TYR A 548 -14.12 -22.64 -26.68
N GLN A 549 -15.28 -23.29 -26.56
CA GLN A 549 -15.49 -24.66 -27.01
C GLN A 549 -15.90 -24.76 -28.47
N ASP A 550 -16.08 -23.63 -29.15
CA ASP A 550 -16.46 -23.60 -30.56
C ASP A 550 -15.40 -24.34 -31.41
N PRO A 551 -15.79 -25.32 -32.24
CA PRO A 551 -14.87 -26.08 -33.08
C PRO A 551 -14.01 -25.20 -33.99
N ALA A 552 -14.48 -24.01 -34.37
CA ALA A 552 -13.73 -23.05 -35.19
C ALA A 552 -12.38 -22.66 -34.56
N TYR A 553 -12.27 -22.69 -33.23
CA TYR A 553 -11.06 -22.31 -32.51
C TYR A 553 -10.06 -23.43 -32.28
N ARG A 554 -10.39 -24.70 -32.59
CA ARG A 554 -9.50 -25.84 -32.29
C ARG A 554 -8.20 -25.83 -33.09
N ASN A 555 -8.27 -25.42 -34.36
CA ASN A 555 -7.14 -25.34 -35.29
C ASN A 555 -6.98 -23.93 -35.87
N TYR A 556 -7.47 -22.92 -35.15
CA TYR A 556 -7.44 -21.55 -35.61
C TYR A 556 -6.00 -21.05 -35.74
N THR A 557 -5.70 -20.47 -36.89
CA THR A 557 -4.51 -19.67 -37.12
C THR A 557 -4.92 -18.30 -37.66
N PRO A 558 -4.03 -17.30 -37.62
CA PRO A 558 -4.29 -16.01 -38.26
C PRO A 558 -4.60 -16.11 -39.77
N GLN A 559 -4.36 -17.25 -40.41
CA GLN A 559 -4.65 -17.51 -41.82
C GLN A 559 -5.95 -18.31 -42.04
N THR A 560 -6.65 -18.72 -40.98
CA THR A 560 -7.89 -19.51 -41.11
C THR A 560 -8.97 -18.67 -41.81
N PRO A 561 -9.46 -19.06 -43.01
CA PRO A 561 -10.40 -18.23 -43.76
C PRO A 561 -11.75 -18.12 -43.05
N CYS A 562 -12.36 -16.94 -43.09
CA CYS A 562 -13.73 -16.74 -42.63
C CYS A 562 -14.69 -16.82 -43.83
N PRO A 563 -15.71 -17.68 -43.82
CA PRO A 563 -16.67 -17.78 -44.91
C PRO A 563 -17.67 -16.61 -44.93
N VAL A 564 -17.81 -15.87 -43.82
CA VAL A 564 -18.76 -14.76 -43.67
C VAL A 564 -18.10 -13.41 -43.94
N TYR A 565 -16.90 -13.19 -43.40
CA TYR A 565 -16.12 -11.99 -43.62
C TYR A 565 -15.00 -12.26 -44.62
N GLN A 566 -15.09 -11.64 -45.79
CA GLN A 566 -13.95 -11.57 -46.72
C GLN A 566 -12.98 -10.52 -46.18
N GLU A 567 -11.80 -10.97 -45.74
CA GLU A 567 -10.82 -10.18 -45.00
C GLU A 567 -10.20 -9.00 -45.76
#